data_AF-G7N3Y4-F1
#
_entry.id   AF-G7N3Y4-F1
#
_cell.length_a   1.000
_cell.length_b   1.000
_cell.length_c   1.000
_cell.angle_alpha   90.00
_cell.angle_beta   90.00
_cell.angle_gamma   90.00
#
_symmetry.space_group_name_H-M   'P 1'
#
loop_
_entity.id
_entity.type
_entity.pdbx_description
1 polymer ?
#
loop_
_entity_poly.entity_id
_entity_poly.type
_entity_poly.pdbx_seq_one_letter_code
_entity_poly.pdbx_strand_id
1 'polypeptide(L)'
;GAFSGLGPGLQSLHLQKNQLRALPALPSLSQLELIDLSSNPFHCDCQLLPLHRWLTGLNLRVGATCATPPSARGQRVKAAAAVFEACPGWSARKAKRTPASRSSTRKTSIKGRQRGADKVGHGAGGV
;
A
#
# COMPACT_ATOMS: atom_id res chain seq x y z
N GLY A 1 27.67 2.83 -3.54
CA GLY A 1 26.74 3.50 -2.61
C GLY A 1 27.25 3.35 -1.18
N ALA A 2 26.86 4.24 -0.26
CA ALA A 2 27.45 4.33 1.09
C ALA A 2 27.37 3.05 1.93
N PHE A 3 26.36 2.20 1.72
CA PHE A 3 26.16 0.94 2.46
C PHE A 3 26.52 -0.31 1.64
N SER A 4 27.24 -0.15 0.53
CA SER A 4 27.65 -1.28 -0.30
C SER A 4 28.67 -2.14 0.45
N GLY A 5 28.51 -3.47 0.39
CA GLY A 5 29.39 -4.42 1.08
C GLY A 5 29.04 -4.72 2.54
N LEU A 6 28.21 -3.90 3.19
CA LEU A 6 27.80 -4.11 4.60
C LEU A 6 26.62 -5.06 4.78
N GLY A 7 25.94 -5.41 3.69
CA GLY A 7 24.70 -6.20 3.67
C GLY A 7 24.67 -7.48 4.52
N PRO A 8 25.67 -8.39 4.43
CA PRO A 8 25.60 -9.69 5.08
C PRO A 8 25.86 -9.67 6.59
N GLY A 9 26.36 -8.57 7.17
CA GLY A 9 26.75 -8.52 8.58
C GLY A 9 26.15 -7.37 9.39
N LEU A 10 25.51 -6.39 8.74
CA LEU A 10 24.99 -5.22 9.45
C LEU A 10 23.64 -5.52 10.11
N GLN A 11 23.66 -5.65 11.43
CA GLN A 11 22.46 -5.92 12.24
C GLN A 11 21.82 -4.66 12.83
N SER A 12 22.63 -3.66 13.20
CA SER A 12 22.16 -2.43 13.83
C SER A 12 22.63 -1.21 13.07
N LEU A 13 21.68 -0.32 12.72
CA LEU A 13 21.95 0.93 12.02
C LEU A 13 21.36 2.12 12.79
N HIS A 14 22.24 2.95 13.32
CA HIS A 14 21.89 4.15 14.08
C HIS A 14 22.21 5.40 13.26
N LEU A 15 21.18 6.10 12.77
CA LEU A 15 21.31 7.35 12.02
C LEU A 15 20.48 8.48 12.67
N GLN A 16 20.05 8.30 13.93
CA GLN A 16 19.28 9.30 14.64
C GLN A 16 20.03 10.61 14.84
N LYS A 17 19.28 11.71 15.03
CA LYS A 17 19.80 13.06 15.28
C LYS A 17 20.72 13.59 14.17
N ASN A 18 20.41 13.24 12.92
CA ASN A 18 21.07 13.76 11.74
C ASN A 18 20.15 14.73 10.98
N GLN A 19 20.65 15.27 9.85
CA GLN A 19 19.91 16.19 9.00
C GLN A 19 19.40 15.51 7.72
N LEU A 20 19.07 14.22 7.80
CA LEU A 20 18.61 13.45 6.65
C LEU A 20 17.19 13.89 6.26
N ARG A 21 17.07 14.44 5.05
CA ARG A 21 15.77 14.76 4.45
C ARG A 21 15.20 13.60 3.65
N ALA A 22 16.07 12.79 3.06
CA ALA A 22 15.71 11.57 2.36
C ALA A 22 16.77 10.48 2.54
N LEU A 23 16.35 9.23 2.39
CA LEU A 23 17.21 8.05 2.40
C LEU A 23 16.68 7.09 1.33
N PRO A 24 17.52 6.47 0.49
CA PRO A 24 17.05 5.42 -0.42
C PRO A 24 16.60 4.18 0.37
N ALA A 25 15.89 3.28 -0.30
CA ALA A 25 15.68 1.93 0.24
C ALA A 25 17.04 1.23 0.42
N LEU A 26 17.18 0.44 1.48
CA LEU A 26 18.40 -0.31 1.78
C LEU A 26 18.14 -1.84 1.75
N PRO A 27 17.70 -2.40 0.60
CA PRO A 27 17.35 -3.82 0.51
C PRO A 27 18.55 -4.75 0.68
N SER A 28 19.78 -4.25 0.51
CA SER A 28 21.02 -5.00 0.70
C SER A 28 21.28 -5.36 2.17
N LEU A 29 20.69 -4.62 3.13
CA LEU A 29 20.86 -4.86 4.56
C LEU A 29 19.86 -5.91 5.04
N SER A 30 20.05 -7.17 4.62
CA SER A 30 19.10 -8.25 4.85
C SER A 30 19.10 -8.79 6.29
N GLN A 31 20.22 -8.63 7.01
CA GLN A 31 20.38 -9.05 8.41
C GLN A 31 20.04 -7.94 9.41
N LEU A 32 19.44 -6.84 8.96
CA LEU A 32 19.15 -5.70 9.82
C LEU A 32 18.02 -6.02 10.80
N GLU A 33 18.32 -5.94 12.09
CA GLU A 33 17.41 -6.19 13.21
C GLU A 33 16.96 -4.90 13.89
N LEU A 34 17.81 -3.87 13.85
CA LEU A 34 17.53 -2.58 14.47
C LEU A 34 17.90 -1.44 13.54
N ILE A 35 16.98 -0.48 13.43
CA ILE A 35 17.24 0.78 12.73
C ILE A 35 16.61 1.95 13.47
N ASP A 36 17.44 2.94 13.79
CA ASP A 36 16.99 4.20 14.39
C ASP A 36 17.26 5.36 13.43
N LEU A 37 16.16 5.98 12.98
CA LEU A 37 16.16 7.15 12.10
C LEU A 37 15.55 8.38 12.79
N SER A 38 15.36 8.31 14.12
CA SER A 38 14.70 9.37 14.88
C SER A 38 15.42 10.71 14.80
N SER A 39 14.68 11.79 15.04
CA SER A 39 15.23 13.16 15.01
C SER A 39 15.93 13.52 13.69
N ASN A 40 15.38 13.08 12.55
CA ASN A 40 15.79 13.51 11.22
C ASN A 40 14.64 14.29 10.53
N PRO A 41 14.93 15.38 9.82
CA PRO A 41 13.92 16.22 9.17
C PRO A 41 13.46 15.62 7.82
N PHE A 42 12.85 14.42 7.85
CA PHE A 42 12.42 13.74 6.62
C PHE A 42 11.37 14.55 5.86
N HIS A 43 11.60 14.70 4.56
CA HIS A 43 10.64 15.27 3.62
C HIS A 43 9.85 14.12 2.99
N CYS A 44 8.61 13.94 3.46
CA CYS A 44 7.72 12.91 2.98
C CYS A 44 7.08 13.35 1.66
N ASP A 45 7.80 13.10 0.57
CA ASP A 45 7.35 13.32 -0.80
C ASP A 45 7.59 12.06 -1.64
N CYS A 46 7.47 12.17 -2.96
CA CYS A 46 7.68 11.05 -3.86
C CYS A 46 9.14 10.57 -3.92
N GLN A 47 10.12 11.38 -3.52
CA GLN A 47 11.52 10.96 -3.42
C GLN A 47 11.73 10.03 -2.22
N LEU A 48 10.95 10.19 -1.15
CA LEU A 48 11.02 9.32 0.03
C LEU A 48 10.18 8.03 -0.10
N LEU A 49 9.39 7.88 -1.16
CA LEU A 49 8.58 6.70 -1.41
C LEU A 49 9.36 5.36 -1.31
N PRO A 50 10.58 5.21 -1.85
CA PRO A 50 11.36 3.98 -1.71
C PRO A 50 11.63 3.62 -0.25
N LEU A 51 11.94 4.61 0.61
CA LEU A 51 12.14 4.39 2.04
C LEU A 51 10.87 3.93 2.70
N HIS A 52 9.76 4.63 2.49
CA HIS A 52 8.44 4.22 3.00
C HIS A 52 8.14 2.76 2.60
N ARG A 53 8.39 2.42 1.34
CA ARG A 53 8.16 1.09 0.78
C ARG A 53 9.03 0.00 1.40
N TRP A 54 10.26 0.33 1.80
CA TRP A 54 11.19 -0.57 2.47
C TRP A 54 10.79 -0.73 3.94
N LEU A 55 10.56 0.38 4.67
CA LEU A 55 10.14 0.37 6.07
C LEU A 55 8.81 -0.37 6.30
N THR A 56 7.88 -0.30 5.35
CA THR A 56 6.62 -1.05 5.38
C THR A 56 6.80 -2.55 5.22
N GLY A 57 7.86 -2.99 4.53
CA GLY A 57 8.21 -4.41 4.39
C GLY A 57 8.98 -4.97 5.59
N LEU A 58 9.64 -4.13 6.37
CA LEU A 58 10.33 -4.53 7.60
C LEU A 58 9.33 -4.77 8.72
N ASN A 59 9.53 -5.82 9.52
CA ASN A 59 8.77 -6.06 10.75
C ASN A 59 9.38 -5.34 11.97
N LEU A 60 10.13 -4.26 11.72
CA LEU A 60 10.82 -3.48 12.75
C LEU A 60 10.03 -2.24 13.14
N ARG A 61 10.19 -1.82 14.41
CA ARG A 61 9.75 -0.51 14.88
C ARG A 61 10.83 0.51 14.52
N VAL A 62 10.49 1.47 13.67
CA VAL A 62 11.44 2.48 13.17
C VAL A 62 10.95 3.87 13.55
N GLY A 63 11.81 4.63 14.22
CA GLY A 63 11.55 5.99 14.69
C GLY A 63 11.61 7.07 13.61
N ALA A 64 11.17 6.82 12.37
CA ALA A 64 11.21 7.83 11.30
C ALA A 64 9.90 8.64 11.26
N THR A 65 9.98 9.96 11.38
CA THR A 65 8.83 10.89 11.32
C THR A 65 8.99 11.93 10.23
N CYS A 66 7.91 12.27 9.54
CA CYS A 66 7.88 13.35 8.57
C CYS A 66 8.01 14.71 9.27
N ALA A 67 8.94 15.54 8.83
CA ALA A 67 9.01 16.94 9.22
C ALA A 67 8.22 17.82 8.25
N THR A 68 8.22 17.45 6.97
CA THR A 68 7.50 18.10 5.88
C THR A 68 6.89 17.03 4.96
N PRO A 69 5.82 17.32 4.21
CA PRO A 69 5.02 18.56 4.21
C PRO A 69 4.20 18.73 5.51
N PRO A 70 3.61 19.92 5.75
CA PRO A 70 2.81 20.19 6.95
C PRO A 70 1.66 19.19 7.16
N SER A 71 1.06 18.68 6.08
CA SER A 71 -0.04 17.71 6.13
C SER A 71 0.32 16.38 6.77
N ALA A 72 1.61 16.01 6.78
CA ALA A 72 2.10 14.79 7.44
C ALA A 72 3.10 15.07 8.56
N ARG A 73 3.32 16.32 8.94
CA ARG A 73 4.28 16.66 9.98
C ARG A 73 3.96 15.91 11.28
N GLY A 74 4.97 15.26 11.86
CA GLY A 74 4.85 14.45 13.07
C GLY A 74 4.32 13.03 12.83
N GLN A 75 3.78 12.71 11.64
CA GLN A 75 3.39 11.35 11.31
C GLN A 75 4.62 10.48 11.08
N ARG A 76 4.54 9.20 11.47
CA ARG A 76 5.60 8.22 11.16
C ARG A 76 5.64 7.99 9.65
N VAL A 77 6.84 7.95 9.06
CA VAL A 77 7.03 7.71 7.62
C VAL A 77 6.32 6.43 7.17
N LYS A 78 6.37 5.36 7.99
CA LYS A 78 5.68 4.09 7.74
C LYS A 78 4.14 4.20 7.72
N ALA A 79 3.58 5.17 8.45
CA ALA A 79 2.14 5.40 8.58
C ALA A 79 1.60 6.51 7.67
N ALA A 80 2.46 7.42 7.18
CA ALA A 80 2.10 8.57 6.33
C ALA A 80 1.75 8.17 4.87
N ALA A 81 1.07 7.04 4.67
CA ALA A 81 0.71 6.49 3.37
C ALA A 81 -0.07 7.49 2.50
N ALA A 82 -0.94 8.29 3.11
CA ALA A 82 -1.76 9.30 2.43
C ALA A 82 -0.94 10.24 1.54
N VAL A 83 0.23 10.68 2.00
CA VAL A 83 1.08 11.60 1.22
C VAL A 83 1.71 10.90 0.01
N PHE A 84 2.02 9.62 0.17
CA PHE A 84 2.63 8.81 -0.86
C PHE A 84 1.62 8.27 -1.89
N GLU A 85 0.31 8.28 -1.59
CA GLU A 85 -0.72 7.78 -2.51
C GLU A 85 -0.79 8.60 -3.80
N ALA A 86 -0.48 9.89 -3.72
CA ALA A 86 -0.44 10.79 -4.86
C ALA A 86 0.81 10.59 -5.75
N CYS A 87 1.78 9.78 -5.32
CA CYS A 87 3.05 9.63 -6.02
C CYS A 87 2.97 8.65 -7.20
N PRO A 88 3.67 8.94 -8.31
CA PRO A 88 3.82 7.99 -9.40
C PRO A 88 4.50 6.71 -8.90
N GLY A 89 3.89 5.55 -9.17
CA GLY A 89 4.42 4.26 -8.75
C GLY A 89 3.97 3.75 -7.37
N TRP A 90 3.07 4.46 -6.68
CA TRP A 90 2.40 3.97 -5.45
C TRP A 90 1.68 2.63 -5.66
N SER A 91 0.92 2.52 -6.75
CA SER A 91 0.03 1.38 -7.04
C SER A 91 0.73 0.13 -7.58
N ALA A 92 2.05 0.16 -7.81
CA ALA A 92 2.81 -1.00 -8.30
C ALA A 92 2.73 -2.23 -7.38
N ARG A 93 2.23 -2.09 -6.14
CA ARG A 93 2.00 -3.19 -5.18
C ARG A 93 0.55 -3.45 -4.79
N LYS A 94 -0.42 -2.61 -5.18
CA LYS A 94 -1.84 -2.90 -4.92
C LYS A 94 -2.38 -3.98 -5.88
N ALA A 95 -1.73 -4.20 -7.03
CA ALA A 95 -2.07 -5.26 -7.97
C ALA A 95 -1.77 -6.71 -7.47
N LYS A 96 -1.08 -6.88 -6.33
CA LYS A 96 -0.78 -8.21 -5.73
C LYS A 96 -1.54 -8.52 -4.43
N ARG A 97 -2.47 -7.67 -4.00
CA ARG A 97 -3.33 -7.91 -2.83
C ARG A 97 -4.81 -7.72 -3.16
N THR A 98 -5.25 -8.31 -4.27
CA THR A 98 -6.66 -8.60 -4.50
C THR A 98 -7.04 -9.86 -3.72
N PRO A 99 -7.96 -9.82 -2.74
CA PRO A 99 -8.86 -10.93 -2.53
C PRO A 99 -9.71 -11.01 -3.80
N ALA A 100 -9.71 -12.16 -4.45
CA ALA A 100 -10.56 -12.43 -5.59
C ALA A 100 -12.04 -12.33 -5.17
N SER A 101 -12.65 -11.15 -5.33
CA SER A 101 -14.10 -11.06 -5.52
C SER A 101 -14.37 -11.61 -6.91
N ARG A 102 -14.84 -12.87 -6.95
CA ARG A 102 -15.34 -13.54 -8.16
C ARG A 102 -16.59 -12.79 -8.65
N SER A 103 -16.42 -11.70 -9.38
CA SER A 103 -17.44 -11.24 -10.31
C SER A 103 -17.37 -12.13 -11.56
N SER A 104 -18.08 -13.25 -11.50
CA SER A 104 -18.21 -14.17 -12.63
C SER A 104 -18.99 -13.48 -13.75
N THR A 105 -18.26 -12.94 -14.70
CA THR A 105 -18.78 -12.47 -15.98
C THR A 105 -19.43 -13.64 -16.72
N ARG A 106 -20.72 -13.53 -17.06
CA ARG A 106 -21.27 -14.22 -18.24
C ARG A 106 -22.14 -13.24 -19.03
N LYS A 107 -21.52 -12.66 -20.06
CA LYS A 107 -22.23 -12.20 -21.26
C LYS A 107 -22.39 -13.41 -22.17
N THR A 108 -23.61 -13.71 -22.60
CA THR A 108 -23.89 -14.22 -23.96
C THR A 108 -25.35 -13.96 -24.31
N SER A 109 -25.55 -13.16 -25.35
CA SER A 109 -26.80 -12.98 -26.09
C SER A 109 -27.05 -14.23 -26.94
N ILE A 110 -28.21 -14.90 -26.85
CA ILE A 110 -28.83 -15.64 -27.97
C ILE A 110 -30.38 -15.59 -27.88
N LYS A 111 -30.95 -15.19 -29.01
CA LYS A 111 -32.35 -15.09 -29.47
C LYS A 111 -33.10 -16.44 -29.41
N GLY A 112 -34.33 -16.46 -28.89
CA GLY A 112 -35.19 -17.65 -28.90
C GLY A 112 -36.67 -17.32 -28.66
N ARG A 113 -37.50 -17.62 -29.67
CA ARG A 113 -38.94 -17.38 -29.81
C ARG A 113 -39.69 -18.64 -29.38
N GLN A 114 -40.76 -18.55 -28.56
CA GLN A 114 -41.92 -19.46 -28.65
C GLN A 114 -43.10 -19.06 -27.75
N ARG A 115 -44.29 -19.39 -28.26
CA ARG A 115 -45.65 -19.08 -27.79
C ARG A 115 -46.23 -20.26 -26.99
N GLY A 116 -47.34 -20.01 -26.28
CA GLY A 116 -48.31 -21.01 -25.78
C GLY A 116 -48.68 -20.69 -24.33
N ALA A 117 -49.79 -19.98 -24.06
CA ALA A 117 -51.16 -20.51 -23.91
C ALA A 117 -51.26 -21.57 -22.80
N ASP A 118 -51.92 -21.24 -21.68
CA ASP A 118 -53.00 -22.08 -21.14
C ASP A 118 -53.85 -21.36 -20.08
N LYS A 119 -55.16 -21.62 -20.15
CA LYS A 119 -56.27 -21.07 -19.36
C LYS A 119 -56.52 -21.90 -18.10
N VAL A 120 -56.90 -21.25 -16.99
CA VAL A 120 -57.91 -21.66 -15.97
C VAL A 120 -57.85 -20.58 -14.87
N GLY A 121 -58.90 -19.93 -14.35
CA GLY A 121 -60.32 -20.24 -14.22
C GLY A 121 -60.67 -20.30 -12.71
N HIS A 122 -61.77 -19.64 -12.30
CA HIS A 122 -62.41 -19.56 -10.96
C HIS A 122 -61.94 -18.40 -10.06
N GLY A 123 -62.78 -17.54 -9.47
CA GLY A 123 -64.24 -17.45 -9.35
C GLY A 123 -64.64 -16.87 -7.96
N ALA A 124 -65.77 -16.15 -7.90
CA ALA A 124 -66.47 -15.55 -6.73
C ALA A 124 -65.87 -14.23 -6.17
N GLY A 125 -66.59 -13.11 -6.05
CA GLY A 125 -67.96 -12.90 -5.54
C GLY A 125 -67.85 -12.66 -4.02
N GLY A 126 -68.29 -11.58 -3.39
CA GLY A 126 -69.28 -10.54 -3.66
C GLY A 126 -69.80 -10.11 -2.28
N VAL A 127 -70.04 -8.81 -2.07
CA VAL A 127 -71.20 -8.14 -1.43
C VAL A 127 -70.91 -6.64 -1.37
#